data_AF-A0A8T4HY19-F1
#
_entry.id   AF-A0A8T4HY19-F1
#
_cell.length_a   1.000
_cell.length_b   1.000
_cell.length_c   1.000
_cell.angle_alpha   90.00
_cell.angle_beta   90.00
_cell.angle_gamma   90.00
#
_symmetry.space_group_name_H-M   'P 1'
#
loop_
_entity.id
_entity.type
_entity.pdbx_description
1 polymer ?
#
loop_
_entity_poly.entity_id
_entity_poly.type
_entity_poly.pdbx_seq_one_letter_code
_entity_poly.pdbx_strand_id
1 'polypeptide(L)' 'MTDTNSAAPRFAWCFDHGRMHHVDGPPWCTAAGAPLDATNEAEAQDEKARRWGDAQFFHQLPAE' A
#
# COMPACT_ATOMS: atom_id res chain seq x y z
N MET A 1 -20.52 -8.05 20.59
CA MET A 1 -19.63 -8.72 19.61
C MET A 1 -19.85 -7.98 18.30
N THR A 2 -19.01 -7.04 17.89
CA THR A 2 -17.56 -7.14 17.78
C THR A 2 -16.91 -5.81 18.11
N ASP A 3 -15.99 -5.82 19.07
CA ASP A 3 -14.96 -4.79 19.19
C ASP A 3 -14.08 -4.87 17.95
N THR A 4 -13.89 -3.77 17.25
CA THR A 4 -12.75 -3.63 16.36
C THR A 4 -12.34 -2.16 16.31
N ASN A 5 -11.70 -1.71 17.38
CA ASN A 5 -10.80 -0.56 17.30
C ASN A 5 -9.54 -0.99 16.52
N SER A 6 -9.70 -1.38 15.25
CA SER A 6 -8.58 -1.57 14.34
C SER A 6 -8.11 -0.16 13.98
N ALA A 7 -6.92 0.20 14.44
CA ALA A 7 -6.24 1.38 13.92
C ALA A 7 -6.28 1.34 12.38
N ALA A 8 -6.64 2.46 11.76
CA ALA A 8 -6.66 2.55 10.30
C ALA A 8 -5.27 2.15 9.74
N PRO A 9 -5.21 1.37 8.64
CA PRO A 9 -3.98 0.80 8.12
C PRO A 9 -3.04 1.92 7.67
N ARG A 10 -1.82 2.00 8.20
CA ARG A 10 -0.88 3.11 7.95
C ARG A 10 -0.40 3.19 6.49
N PHE A 11 -0.45 2.07 5.79
CA PHE A 11 0.06 1.92 4.43
C PHE A 11 -1.01 1.35 3.50
N ALA A 12 -1.01 1.80 2.24
CA ALA A 12 -1.86 1.23 1.19
C ALA A 12 -1.11 1.13 -0.15
N TRP A 13 -1.36 0.05 -0.89
CA TRP A 13 -0.84 -0.15 -2.24
C TRP A 13 -1.84 0.35 -3.30
N CYS A 14 -1.39 1.20 -4.21
CA CYS A 14 -2.19 1.69 -5.34
C CYS A 14 -1.73 1.04 -6.64
N PHE A 15 -2.64 0.32 -7.28
CA PHE A 15 -2.38 -0.35 -8.55
C PHE A 15 -2.27 0.63 -9.73
N ASP A 16 -3.06 1.71 -9.70
CA ASP A 16 -3.06 2.70 -10.79
C ASP A 16 -1.71 3.44 -10.91
N HIS A 17 -1.01 3.63 -9.80
CA HIS A 17 0.28 4.33 -9.78
C HIS A 17 1.48 3.43 -9.56
N GLY A 18 1.27 2.13 -9.31
CA GLY A 18 2.33 1.23 -8.87
C GLY A 18 3.11 1.81 -7.68
N ARG A 19 2.40 2.33 -6.67
CA ARG A 19 3.01 3.08 -5.56
C ARG A 19 2.36 2.77 -4.22
N MET A 20 3.17 2.86 -3.17
CA MET A 20 2.72 2.80 -1.78
C MET A 20 2.40 4.19 -1.24
N HIS A 21 1.30 4.28 -0.50
CA HIS A 21 0.80 5.49 0.15
C HIS A 21 0.90 5.35 1.67
N HIS A 22 1.30 6.43 2.35
CA HIS A 22 1.02 6.64 3.77
C HIS A 22 -0.38 7.26 3.92
N VAL A 23 -1.20 6.72 4.82
CA VAL A 23 -2.58 7.21 5.02
C VAL A 23 -2.72 8.28 6.10
N ASP A 24 -1.61 8.70 6.71
CA ASP A 24 -1.56 9.69 7.80
C ASP A 24 -1.62 11.16 7.29
N GLY A 25 -1.87 11.36 5.99
CA GLY A 25 -2.08 12.67 5.38
C GLY A 25 -3.34 12.73 4.51
N PRO A 26 -3.69 13.92 3.99
CA PRO A 26 -4.75 14.05 2.99
C PRO A 26 -4.54 13.04 1.85
N PRO A 27 -5.59 12.37 1.37
CA PRO A 27 -5.44 11.41 0.30
C PRO A 27 -4.94 12.16 -0.94
N TRP A 28 -3.65 11.99 -1.25
CA TRP A 28 -3.04 12.51 -2.48
C TRP A 28 -3.38 11.63 -3.69
N CYS A 29 -4.14 10.56 -3.47
CA CYS A 29 -4.53 9.56 -4.42
C CYS A 29 -6.04 9.35 -4.34
N THR A 30 -6.73 9.53 -5.46
CA THR A 30 -8.16 9.24 -5.61
C THR A 30 -8.43 7.80 -6.02
N ALA A 31 -7.38 7.04 -6.36
CA ALA A 31 -7.49 5.64 -6.71
C ALA A 31 -7.75 4.78 -5.47
N ALA A 32 -8.46 3.67 -5.68
CA ALA A 32 -8.68 2.68 -4.63
C ALA A 32 -7.35 2.00 -4.27
N GLY A 33 -6.92 2.16 -3.02
CA GLY A 33 -5.74 1.49 -2.47
C GLY A 33 -6.11 0.22 -1.71
N ALA A 34 -5.32 -0.84 -1.86
CA ALA A 34 -5.43 -2.02 -1.01
C ALA A 34 -4.64 -1.79 0.30
N PRO A 35 -5.27 -1.89 1.48
CA PRO A 35 -4.60 -1.64 2.74
C PRO A 35 -3.55 -2.72 3.02
N LEU A 36 -2.45 -2.31 3.66
CA LEU A 36 -1.35 -3.16 4.09
C LEU A 36 -1.33 -3.24 5.63
N ASP A 37 -1.30 -4.46 6.15
CA ASP A 37 -1.00 -4.81 7.54
C ASP A 37 0.51 -4.69 7.82
N ALA A 38 0.94 -3.43 7.98
CA ALA A 38 2.34 -3.08 8.25
C ALA A 38 2.43 -1.90 9.22
N THR A 39 3.46 -1.91 10.06
CA THR A 39 3.75 -0.83 11.02
C THR A 39 4.82 0.13 10.53
N ASN A 40 5.62 -0.30 9.54
CA ASN A 40 6.67 0.48 8.89
C ASN A 40 6.74 0.18 7.38
N GLU A 41 7.53 0.98 6.66
CA GLU A 41 7.66 0.90 5.20
C GLU A 41 8.29 -0.44 4.72
N ALA A 42 9.24 -1.00 5.46
CA ALA A 42 9.85 -2.28 5.09
C ALA A 42 8.83 -3.42 5.17
N GLU A 43 8.07 -3.50 6.27
CA GLU A 43 6.96 -4.46 6.41
C GLU A 43 5.91 -4.29 5.32
N ALA A 44 5.60 -3.05 4.93
CA ALA A 44 4.62 -2.76 3.89
C ALA A 44 5.11 -3.23 2.51
N GLN A 45 6.41 -3.09 2.23
CA GLN A 45 7.03 -3.63 1.02
C GLN A 45 6.99 -5.17 1.01
N ASP A 46 7.34 -5.81 2.13
CA ASP A 46 7.30 -7.26 2.27
C ASP A 46 5.89 -7.81 2.10
N GLU A 47 4.89 -7.17 2.70
CA GLU A 47 3.50 -7.60 2.56
C GLU A 47 2.97 -7.36 1.15
N LYS A 48 3.29 -6.21 0.53
CA LYS A 48 2.96 -5.96 -0.87
C LYS A 48 3.58 -7.03 -1.78
N ALA A 49 4.83 -7.43 -1.52
CA ALA A 49 5.51 -8.49 -2.27
C ALA A 49 4.87 -9.86 -2.03
N ARG A 50 4.50 -10.18 -0.78
CA ARG A 50 3.80 -11.42 -0.43
C ARG A 50 2.43 -11.53 -1.11
N ARG A 51 1.70 -10.42 -1.25
CA ARG A 51 0.33 -10.41 -1.79
C ARG A 51 0.27 -10.26 -3.30
N TRP A 52 1.18 -9.47 -3.87
CA TRP A 52 1.18 -9.09 -5.29
C TRP A 52 2.61 -9.03 -5.82
N GLY A 53 3.40 -10.09 -5.62
CA GLY A 53 4.82 -10.16 -5.98
C GLY A 53 5.14 -9.66 -7.39
N ASP A 54 4.29 -9.98 -8.36
CA ASP A 54 4.48 -9.59 -9.77
C ASP A 54 4.09 -8.14 -10.08
N ALA A 55 3.34 -7.46 -9.20
CA ALA A 55 2.93 -6.08 -9.41
C ALA A 55 4.10 -5.11 -9.15
N GLN A 56 4.76 -4.64 -10.20
CA GLN A 56 5.95 -3.79 -10.04
C GLN A 56 5.60 -2.38 -9.56
N PHE A 57 6.53 -1.75 -8.84
CA PHE A 57 6.47 -0.31 -8.65
C PHE A 57 6.69 0.40 -9.98
N PHE A 58 6.11 1.59 -10.16
CA PHE A 58 6.26 2.34 -11.42
C PHE A 58 7.73 2.57 -11.81
N HIS A 59 8.61 2.84 -10.84
CA HIS A 59 10.05 3.04 -11.07
C HIS A 59 10.83 1.75 -11.40
N GLN A 60 10.19 0.58 -11.30
CA GLN A 60 10.80 -0.72 -11.65
C GLN A 60 10.47 -1.13 -13.09
N LEU A 61 9.49 -0.48 -13.72
CA LEU A 61 9.15 -0.73 -15.11
C LEU A 61 10.30 -0.31 -16.03
N PRO A 62 10.56 -1.03 -17.13
CA PRO A 62 11.54 -0.61 -18.14
C PRO A 62 11.21 0.80 -18.64
N ALA A 63 12.23 1.64 -18.81
CA ALA A 63 12.07 2.86 -19.60
C ALA A 63 11.80 2.49 -21.06
N GLU A 64 10.87 3.18 -21.71
CA GLU A 64 10.59 3.05 -23.15
C GLU A 64 11.77 3.48 -24.03
#